data_AF-A0A9P5GCY7-F1
#
_entry.id   AF-A0A9P5GCY7-F1
#
_cell.length_a   1.000
_cell.length_b   1.000
_cell.length_c   1.000
_cell.angle_alpha   90.00
_cell.angle_beta   90.00
_cell.angle_gamma   90.00
#
_symmetry.space_group_name_H-M   'P 1'
#
loop_
_entity.id
_entity.type
_entity.pdbx_description
1 polymer ?
#
loop_
_entity_poly.entity_id
_entity_poly.type
_entity_poly.pdbx_seq_one_letter_code
_entity_poly.pdbx_strand_id
1 'polypeptide(L)'
;MIKLLLNTLYQLLSRVRCARFHDEIPALLDLIREVGSQITETCSKADIDGLESRIEVMQSLIASANRSLFTPKVYEKNPQKSGSALSSFPLDMQTPGGRHDNDLTEISQVQILPTYGEIVSGNSEYLPSTNFLQPHFLPNPLQRYIDSTFRLLRHDIFGSAKDILRYLLQQNDLTRLSYFSSKDSGAHLYLGAQIPQIFINERNELEATVSFASPLQVRKKASNEQCRWWQDSNRLEEGSLVCFLTSQETHRRLIFLEVTVKNASKDRAHQNKSSLVSDRFSPSITVKLAACLQQELILLGQLYSKKVTGILVDFHGLIPATFAPILKNLQRI
;
A
#
# COMPACT_ATOMS: atom_id res chain seq x y z
N MET A 1 31.20 -10.92 -40.63
CA MET A 1 29.71 -10.88 -40.69
C MET A 1 29.08 -11.56 -39.48
N ILE A 2 29.42 -12.82 -39.17
CA ILE A 2 28.88 -13.60 -38.03
C ILE A 2 29.09 -12.91 -36.66
N LYS A 3 30.29 -12.38 -36.38
CA LYS A 3 30.57 -11.61 -35.14
C LYS A 3 29.63 -10.41 -34.95
N LEU A 4 29.23 -9.75 -36.04
CA LEU A 4 28.32 -8.61 -35.98
C LEU A 4 26.90 -9.07 -35.64
N LEU A 5 26.45 -10.16 -36.27
CA LEU A 5 25.15 -10.77 -36.04
C LEU A 5 25.00 -11.29 -34.61
N LEU A 6 26.07 -11.88 -34.06
CA LEU A 6 26.12 -12.33 -32.68
C LEU A 6 26.04 -11.18 -31.69
N ASN A 7 26.75 -10.08 -31.97
CA ASN A 7 26.70 -8.87 -31.15
C ASN A 7 25.31 -8.23 -31.19
N THR A 8 24.65 -8.18 -32.35
CA THR A 8 23.28 -7.65 -32.45
C THR A 8 22.28 -8.52 -31.71
N LEU A 9 22.41 -9.85 -31.81
CA LEU A 9 21.53 -10.79 -31.11
C LEU A 9 21.71 -10.70 -29.58
N TYR A 10 22.97 -10.59 -29.13
CA TYR A 10 23.28 -10.38 -27.72
C TYR A 10 22.73 -9.04 -27.20
N GLN A 11 22.86 -7.95 -27.97
CA GLN A 11 22.27 -6.66 -27.61
C GLN A 11 20.74 -6.71 -27.58
N LEU A 12 20.11 -7.45 -28.50
CA LEU A 12 18.67 -7.66 -28.51
C LEU A 12 18.21 -8.44 -27.27
N LEU A 13 18.83 -9.57 -26.96
CA LEU A 13 18.49 -10.40 -25.80
C LEU A 13 18.78 -9.71 -24.46
N SER A 14 19.83 -8.90 -24.38
CA SER A 14 20.15 -8.16 -23.14
C SER A 14 19.18 -6.99 -22.90
N ARG A 15 18.82 -6.23 -23.94
CA ARG A 15 18.01 -5.00 -23.80
C ARG A 15 16.49 -5.22 -23.92
N VAL A 16 16.04 -6.23 -24.67
CA VAL A 16 14.62 -6.48 -24.96
C VAL A 16 14.17 -7.78 -24.28
N ARG A 17 13.48 -7.66 -23.14
CA ARG A 17 13.08 -8.83 -22.31
C ARG A 17 12.16 -9.80 -23.04
N CYS A 18 11.23 -9.31 -23.86
CA CYS A 18 10.29 -10.16 -24.60
C CYS A 18 10.98 -11.01 -25.69
N ALA A 19 12.11 -10.55 -26.23
CA ALA A 19 12.86 -11.31 -27.22
C ALA A 19 13.37 -12.65 -26.65
N ARG A 20 13.57 -12.76 -25.34
CA ARG A 20 14.05 -14.00 -24.68
C ARG A 20 13.04 -15.15 -24.70
N PHE A 21 11.76 -14.86 -24.99
CA PHE A 21 10.67 -15.83 -25.02
C PHE A 21 10.27 -16.25 -26.44
N HIS A 22 11.06 -15.87 -27.45
CA HIS A 22 10.76 -16.22 -28.83
C HIS A 22 11.31 -17.62 -29.16
N ASP A 23 10.43 -18.53 -29.57
CA ASP A 23 10.72 -19.96 -29.73
C ASP A 23 11.77 -20.28 -30.82
N GLU A 24 11.95 -19.35 -31.77
CA GLU A 24 12.88 -19.53 -32.90
C GLU A 24 14.34 -19.15 -32.58
N ILE A 25 14.60 -18.44 -31.47
CA ILE A 25 15.96 -17.98 -31.14
C ILE A 25 16.92 -19.12 -30.79
N PRO A 26 16.52 -20.17 -30.03
CA PRO A 26 17.36 -21.33 -29.81
C PRO A 26 17.78 -22.01 -31.11
N ALA A 27 16.84 -22.22 -32.05
CA ALA A 27 17.13 -22.82 -33.36
C ALA A 27 18.09 -21.96 -34.20
N LEU A 28 17.95 -20.63 -34.11
CA LEU A 28 18.86 -19.69 -34.77
C LEU A 28 20.27 -19.72 -34.16
N LEU A 29 20.40 -19.87 -32.84
CA LEU A 29 21.70 -20.02 -32.17
C LEU A 29 22.39 -21.34 -32.54
N ASP A 30 21.63 -22.43 -32.69
CA ASP A 30 22.15 -23.72 -33.12
C ASP A 30 22.59 -23.70 -34.59
N LEU A 31 21.86 -23.02 -35.47
CA LEU A 31 22.27 -22.78 -36.86
C LEU A 31 23.56 -21.94 -36.94
N ILE A 32 23.72 -20.92 -36.09
CA ILE A 32 24.96 -20.12 -36.04
C ILE A 32 26.13 -20.96 -35.53
N ARG A 33 25.90 -21.86 -34.58
CA ARG A 33 26.90 -22.80 -34.07
C ARG A 33 27.35 -23.77 -35.17
N GLU A 34 26.41 -24.30 -35.95
CA GLU A 34 26.70 -25.18 -37.09
C GLU A 34 27.45 -24.47 -38.21
N VAL A 35 27.07 -23.24 -38.54
CA VAL A 35 27.84 -22.43 -39.52
C VAL A 35 29.23 -22.08 -38.95
N GLY A 36 29.35 -21.87 -37.64
CA GLY A 36 30.61 -21.64 -36.96
C GLY A 36 31.56 -22.85 -36.99
N SER A 37 31.03 -24.07 -36.87
CA SER A 37 31.82 -25.31 -36.94
C SER A 37 32.32 -25.60 -38.37
N GLN A 38 31.58 -25.18 -39.40
CA GLN A 38 31.98 -25.31 -40.80
C GLN A 38 33.04 -24.30 -41.25
N ILE A 39 33.21 -23.17 -40.55
CA ILE A 39 34.21 -22.13 -40.85
C ILE A 39 35.56 -22.39 -40.15
N THR A 40 35.68 -23.52 -39.43
CA THR A 40 36.87 -23.91 -38.65
C THR A 40 38.17 -24.00 -39.45
N GLU A 41 38.13 -24.18 -40.78
CA GLU A 41 39.34 -24.21 -41.62
C GLU A 41 40.01 -22.84 -41.83
N THR A 42 39.35 -21.72 -41.52
CA THR A 42 39.85 -20.37 -41.88
C THR A 42 40.08 -19.41 -40.69
N CYS A 43 39.79 -19.81 -39.46
CA CYS A 43 39.81 -18.91 -38.29
C CYS A 43 40.72 -19.38 -37.14
N SER A 44 41.28 -18.42 -36.40
CA SER A 44 42.11 -18.68 -35.21
C SER A 44 41.29 -19.35 -34.10
N LYS A 45 41.89 -20.30 -33.38
CA LYS A 45 41.25 -21.05 -32.28
C LYS A 45 40.61 -20.14 -31.21
N ALA A 46 41.23 -19.00 -30.91
CA ALA A 46 40.71 -18.02 -29.96
C ALA A 46 39.41 -17.32 -30.42
N ASP A 47 39.20 -17.19 -31.73
CA ASP A 47 37.98 -16.60 -32.29
C ASP A 47 36.79 -17.56 -32.23
N ILE A 48 37.06 -18.86 -32.29
CA ILE A 48 36.07 -19.94 -32.18
C ILE A 48 35.65 -20.09 -30.71
N ASP A 49 36.61 -20.11 -29.78
CA ASP A 49 36.33 -20.17 -28.34
C ASP A 49 35.53 -18.94 -27.87
N GLY A 50 35.82 -17.75 -28.42
CA GLY A 50 35.08 -16.52 -28.15
C GLY A 50 33.66 -16.49 -28.74
N LEU A 51 33.41 -17.22 -29.84
CA LEU A 51 32.09 -17.40 -30.44
C LEU A 51 31.23 -18.32 -29.57
N GLU A 52 31.79 -19.46 -29.17
CA GLU A 52 31.08 -20.47 -28.37
C GLU A 52 30.68 -19.91 -26.99
N SER A 53 31.62 -19.24 -26.32
CA SER A 53 31.36 -18.60 -25.02
C SER A 53 30.20 -17.61 -25.07
N ARG A 54 30.03 -16.88 -26.18
CA ARG A 54 28.94 -15.91 -26.34
C ARG A 54 27.60 -16.58 -26.64
N ILE A 55 27.60 -17.69 -27.37
CA ILE A 55 26.40 -18.51 -27.61
C ILE A 55 25.90 -19.10 -26.29
N GLU A 56 26.80 -19.65 -25.46
CA GLU A 56 26.46 -20.17 -24.13
C GLU A 56 25.84 -19.10 -23.23
N VAL A 57 26.40 -17.89 -23.21
CA VAL A 57 25.83 -16.77 -22.45
C VAL A 57 24.41 -16.45 -22.91
N MET A 58 24.16 -16.40 -24.22
CA MET A 58 22.81 -16.15 -24.76
C MET A 58 21.83 -17.27 -24.42
N GLN A 59 22.25 -18.54 -24.51
CA GLN A 59 21.45 -19.69 -24.09
C GLN A 59 21.13 -19.65 -22.59
N SER A 60 22.07 -19.22 -21.75
CA SER A 60 21.87 -19.06 -20.30
C SER A 60 20.85 -17.96 -19.97
N LEU A 61 20.84 -16.86 -20.74
CA LEU A 61 19.89 -15.75 -20.58
C LEU A 61 18.46 -16.18 -20.93
N ILE A 62 18.29 -17.00 -21.97
CA ILE A 62 17.00 -17.57 -22.38
C ILE A 62 16.52 -18.59 -21.33
N ALA A 63 17.38 -19.52 -20.91
CA ALA A 63 17.04 -20.52 -19.90
C ALA A 63 16.67 -19.89 -18.55
N SER A 64 17.40 -18.84 -18.14
CA SER A 64 17.10 -18.09 -16.92
C SER A 64 15.75 -17.36 -17.00
N ALA A 65 15.43 -16.76 -18.14
CA ALA A 65 14.13 -16.13 -18.38
C ALA A 65 12.98 -17.17 -18.31
N ASN A 66 13.16 -18.34 -18.91
CA ASN A 66 12.17 -19.42 -18.90
C ASN A 66 11.99 -20.08 -17.54
N ARG A 67 13.04 -20.14 -16.69
CA ARG A 67 12.90 -20.59 -15.29
C ARG A 67 12.12 -19.62 -14.41
N SER A 68 12.10 -18.34 -14.76
CA SER A 68 11.36 -17.30 -14.03
C SER A 68 9.88 -17.23 -14.42
N LEU A 69 9.47 -17.95 -15.48
CA LEU A 69 8.06 -18.21 -15.73
C LEU A 69 7.56 -19.14 -14.62
N PHE A 70 6.66 -18.59 -13.79
CA PHE A 70 5.92 -19.30 -12.75
C PHE A 70 5.54 -20.71 -13.23
N THR A 71 6.18 -21.74 -12.68
CA THR A 71 5.61 -23.08 -12.70
C THR A 71 4.43 -23.04 -11.73
N PRO A 72 3.20 -23.36 -12.15
CA PRO A 72 2.10 -23.42 -11.23
C PRO A 72 2.42 -24.54 -10.24
N LYS A 73 2.65 -24.18 -8.97
CA LYS A 73 2.52 -25.14 -7.88
C LYS A 73 1.15 -25.79 -8.07
N VAL A 74 1.15 -27.12 -8.21
CA VAL A 74 -0.04 -27.94 -8.16
C VAL A 74 -0.73 -27.61 -6.84
N TYR A 75 -1.71 -26.72 -6.89
CA TYR A 75 -2.69 -26.55 -5.84
C TYR A 75 -3.48 -27.86 -5.84
N GLU A 76 -3.33 -28.65 -4.77
CA GLU A 76 -4.28 -29.71 -4.48
C GLU A 76 -5.69 -29.11 -4.54
N LYS A 77 -6.49 -29.62 -5.48
CA LYS A 77 -7.87 -29.23 -5.71
C LYS A 77 -8.66 -29.39 -4.40
N ASN A 78 -9.03 -28.27 -3.79
CA ASN A 78 -10.31 -28.22 -3.08
C ASN A 78 -11.42 -28.31 -4.13
N PRO A 79 -12.28 -29.34 -4.10
CA PRO A 79 -13.23 -29.61 -5.18
C PRO A 79 -14.50 -28.77 -4.98
N GLN A 80 -14.41 -27.45 -5.08
CA GLN A 80 -15.62 -26.63 -5.26
C GLN A 80 -15.32 -25.46 -6.21
N LYS A 81 -16.12 -25.41 -7.30
CA LYS A 81 -16.13 -24.45 -8.41
C LYS A 81 -15.17 -24.77 -9.58
N SER A 82 -15.47 -25.85 -10.31
CA SER A 82 -15.22 -25.87 -11.76
C SER A 82 -16.25 -24.95 -12.42
N GLY A 83 -15.89 -23.69 -12.59
CA GLY A 83 -16.57 -22.82 -13.55
C GLY A 83 -16.08 -23.18 -14.95
N SER A 84 -16.99 -23.66 -15.80
CA SER A 84 -16.78 -23.71 -17.25
C SER A 84 -16.24 -22.36 -17.74
N ALA A 85 -15.23 -22.37 -18.60
CA ALA A 85 -14.75 -21.18 -19.30
C ALA A 85 -15.85 -20.71 -20.26
N LEU A 86 -16.84 -19.99 -19.73
CA LEU A 86 -17.81 -19.25 -20.51
C LEU A 86 -17.06 -18.14 -21.24
N SER A 87 -17.28 -18.03 -22.55
CA SER A 87 -16.82 -16.90 -23.36
C SER A 87 -17.21 -15.59 -22.67
N SER A 88 -16.23 -14.77 -22.29
CA SER A 88 -16.41 -13.53 -21.55
C SER A 88 -16.85 -12.35 -22.44
N PHE A 89 -17.53 -12.65 -23.56
CA PHE A 89 -18.06 -11.67 -24.50
C PHE A 89 -19.59 -11.74 -24.54
N PRO A 90 -20.29 -10.59 -24.39
CA PRO A 90 -19.73 -9.26 -24.16
C PRO A 90 -19.11 -9.13 -22.76
N LEU A 91 -18.02 -8.38 -22.66
CA LEU A 91 -17.41 -8.04 -21.38
C LEU A 91 -18.43 -7.25 -20.57
N ASP A 92 -18.85 -7.78 -19.43
CA ASP A 92 -19.72 -7.05 -18.50
C ASP A 92 -19.02 -5.75 -18.09
N MET A 93 -19.55 -4.63 -18.57
CA MET A 93 -19.04 -3.30 -18.25
C MET A 93 -19.37 -3.01 -16.79
N GLN A 94 -18.37 -3.14 -15.91
CA GLN A 94 -18.53 -2.71 -14.53
C GLN A 94 -18.63 -1.19 -14.46
N THR A 95 -19.67 -0.70 -13.80
CA THR A 95 -19.85 0.71 -13.50
C THR A 95 -19.59 0.98 -12.02
N PRO A 96 -19.01 2.14 -11.66
CA PRO A 96 -19.01 2.60 -10.28
C PRO A 96 -20.45 2.90 -9.82
N GLY A 97 -20.72 2.72 -8.53
CA GLY A 97 -22.04 2.96 -7.95
C GLY A 97 -22.59 1.83 -7.10
N GLY A 98 -23.06 2.16 -5.90
CA GLY A 98 -23.99 1.32 -5.12
C GLY A 98 -23.38 0.21 -4.28
N ARG A 99 -22.05 0.05 -4.26
CA ARG A 99 -21.38 -0.98 -3.43
C ARG A 99 -21.22 -0.57 -1.96
N HIS A 100 -21.09 0.73 -1.69
CA HIS A 100 -20.98 1.36 -0.38
C HIS A 100 -21.24 2.88 -0.47
N ASP A 101 -21.26 3.55 0.67
CA ASP A 101 -21.50 5.00 0.81
C ASP A 101 -20.53 5.89 0.00
N ASN A 102 -19.30 5.42 -0.21
CA ASN A 102 -18.27 6.12 -0.99
C ASN A 102 -18.07 5.61 -2.43
N ASP A 103 -18.91 4.69 -2.92
CA ASP A 103 -18.86 4.19 -4.30
C ASP A 103 -19.81 5.02 -5.17
N LEU A 104 -19.33 6.19 -5.57
CA LEU A 104 -20.07 7.16 -6.38
C LEU A 104 -19.52 7.18 -7.81
N THR A 105 -20.41 7.46 -8.77
CA THR A 105 -20.04 7.57 -10.19
C THR A 105 -19.14 8.78 -10.43
N GLU A 106 -19.48 9.93 -9.83
CA GLU A 106 -18.73 11.17 -9.96
C GLU A 106 -17.57 11.24 -8.95
N ILE A 107 -16.32 11.25 -9.44
CA ILE A 107 -15.14 11.30 -8.57
C ILE A 107 -15.08 12.55 -7.70
N SER A 108 -15.70 13.65 -8.13
CA SER A 108 -15.77 14.92 -7.40
C SER A 108 -16.52 14.81 -6.07
N GLN A 109 -17.38 13.79 -5.93
CA GLN A 109 -18.16 13.52 -4.73
C GLN A 109 -17.54 12.43 -3.84
N VAL A 110 -16.58 11.67 -4.36
CA VAL A 110 -15.91 10.59 -3.62
C VAL A 110 -15.04 11.19 -2.51
N GLN A 111 -15.15 10.68 -1.29
CA GLN A 111 -14.27 11.10 -0.20
C GLN A 111 -12.87 10.52 -0.40
N ILE A 112 -11.85 11.38 -0.24
CA ILE A 112 -10.44 10.98 -0.39
C ILE A 112 -10.08 9.93 0.65
N LEU A 113 -10.37 10.20 1.93
CA LEU A 113 -10.16 9.22 3.00
C LEU A 113 -11.19 8.09 2.87
N PRO A 114 -10.85 6.85 3.26
CA PRO A 114 -11.81 5.75 3.28
C PRO A 114 -12.97 6.03 4.23
N THR A 115 -14.20 5.69 3.84
CA THR A 115 -15.35 5.75 4.75
C THR A 115 -15.50 4.47 5.56
N TYR A 116 -16.29 4.52 6.63
CA TYR A 116 -16.64 3.30 7.36
C TYR A 116 -17.35 2.27 6.47
N GLY A 117 -18.31 2.70 5.63
CA GLY A 117 -19.05 1.82 4.74
C GLY A 117 -18.14 1.15 3.71
N GLU A 118 -17.15 1.86 3.18
CA GLU A 118 -16.15 1.32 2.26
C GLU A 118 -15.27 0.24 2.91
N ILE A 119 -14.84 0.45 4.15
CA ILE A 119 -13.98 -0.51 4.86
C ILE A 119 -14.75 -1.80 5.17
N VAL A 120 -16.01 -1.69 5.61
CA VAL A 120 -16.83 -2.84 6.02
C VAL A 120 -17.48 -3.55 4.84
N SER A 121 -17.60 -2.90 3.67
CA SER A 121 -18.21 -3.52 2.49
C SER A 121 -17.48 -4.81 2.10
N GLY A 122 -18.26 -5.87 1.87
CA GLY A 122 -17.78 -7.14 1.34
C GLY A 122 -17.71 -7.19 -0.19
N ASN A 123 -18.17 -6.13 -0.86
CA ASN A 123 -18.15 -6.03 -2.32
C ASN A 123 -16.75 -5.66 -2.80
N SER A 124 -16.32 -6.22 -3.94
CA SER A 124 -15.07 -5.80 -4.59
C SER A 124 -15.15 -4.33 -5.01
N GLU A 125 -14.11 -3.56 -4.71
CA GLU A 125 -13.97 -2.18 -5.16
C GLU A 125 -13.99 -2.10 -6.69
N TYR A 126 -14.59 -1.04 -7.23
CA TYR A 126 -14.50 -0.74 -8.65
C TYR A 126 -13.11 -0.20 -8.98
N LEU A 127 -12.30 -1.01 -9.66
CA LEU A 127 -10.99 -0.61 -10.16
C LEU A 127 -11.04 -0.55 -11.69
N PRO A 128 -10.96 0.66 -12.27
CA PRO A 128 -10.98 0.81 -13.72
C PRO A 128 -9.72 0.20 -14.34
N SER A 129 -9.88 -0.35 -15.55
CA SER A 129 -8.77 -0.97 -16.27
C SER A 129 -7.85 0.07 -16.90
N THR A 130 -6.55 -0.15 -16.76
CA THR A 130 -5.50 0.63 -17.44
C THR A 130 -5.43 0.35 -18.94
N ASN A 131 -6.09 -0.71 -19.42
CA ASN A 131 -6.19 -1.00 -20.85
C ASN A 131 -7.28 -0.15 -21.49
N PHE A 132 -6.88 0.78 -22.36
CA PHE A 132 -7.81 1.69 -23.03
C PHE A 132 -8.77 1.01 -24.01
N LEU A 133 -8.48 -0.22 -24.44
CA LEU A 133 -9.37 -1.00 -25.31
C LEU A 133 -10.54 -1.63 -24.55
N GLN A 134 -10.48 -1.71 -23.22
CA GLN A 134 -11.59 -2.24 -22.43
C GLN A 134 -12.73 -1.22 -22.29
N PRO A 135 -14.00 -1.68 -22.25
CA PRO A 135 -15.16 -0.82 -22.03
C PRO A 135 -15.03 0.00 -20.74
N HIS A 136 -15.46 1.25 -20.81
CA HIS A 136 -15.50 2.17 -19.68
C HIS A 136 -16.80 2.96 -19.72
N PHE A 137 -17.37 3.29 -18.56
CA PHE A 137 -18.66 3.97 -18.47
C PHE A 137 -18.60 5.43 -18.96
N LEU A 138 -17.44 6.08 -18.86
CA LEU A 138 -17.18 7.39 -19.45
C LEU A 138 -16.73 7.26 -20.92
N PRO A 139 -17.46 7.86 -21.88
CA PRO A 139 -17.09 7.82 -23.30
C PRO A 139 -15.97 8.80 -23.66
N ASN A 140 -15.79 9.87 -22.88
CA ASN A 140 -14.74 10.85 -23.12
C ASN A 140 -13.37 10.30 -22.65
N PRO A 141 -12.35 10.22 -23.53
CA PRO A 141 -11.05 9.64 -23.17
C PRO A 141 -10.32 10.38 -22.04
N LEU A 142 -10.43 11.71 -21.98
CA LEU A 142 -9.78 12.51 -20.94
C LEU A 142 -10.45 12.32 -19.58
N GLN A 143 -11.78 12.39 -19.53
CA GLN A 143 -12.53 12.15 -18.29
C GLN A 143 -12.31 10.72 -17.78
N ARG A 144 -12.28 9.74 -18.68
CA ARG A 144 -11.91 8.37 -18.33
C ARG A 144 -10.52 8.30 -17.71
N TYR A 145 -9.52 8.95 -18.31
CA TYR A 145 -8.16 8.93 -17.79
C TYR A 145 -8.11 9.50 -16.36
N ILE A 146 -8.76 10.65 -16.14
CA ILE A 146 -8.81 11.30 -14.83
C ILE A 146 -9.52 10.41 -13.80
N ASP A 147 -10.69 9.85 -14.12
CA ASP A 147 -11.41 8.91 -13.24
C ASP A 147 -10.54 7.69 -12.91
N SER A 148 -9.90 7.11 -13.93
CA SER A 148 -9.05 5.94 -13.76
C SER A 148 -7.85 6.23 -12.87
N THR A 149 -7.13 7.32 -13.13
CA THR A 149 -6.00 7.75 -12.31
C THR A 149 -6.42 8.05 -10.88
N PHE A 150 -7.54 8.74 -10.66
CA PHE A 150 -8.03 9.03 -9.31
C PHE A 150 -8.32 7.75 -8.53
N ARG A 151 -9.12 6.84 -9.09
CA ARG A 151 -9.55 5.61 -8.40
C ARG A 151 -8.37 4.68 -8.12
N LEU A 152 -7.49 4.48 -9.11
CA LEU A 152 -6.31 3.62 -8.95
C LEU A 152 -5.31 4.22 -7.95
N LEU A 153 -5.00 5.52 -8.04
CA LEU A 153 -4.09 6.17 -7.10
C LEU A 153 -4.64 6.12 -5.67
N ARG A 154 -5.94 6.38 -5.50
CA ARG A 154 -6.59 6.29 -4.19
C ARG A 154 -6.54 4.86 -3.65
N HIS A 155 -6.76 3.85 -4.50
CA HIS A 155 -6.62 2.45 -4.12
C HIS A 155 -5.19 2.10 -3.70
N ASP A 156 -4.18 2.54 -4.45
CA ASP A 156 -2.77 2.31 -4.12
C ASP A 156 -2.38 2.93 -2.77
N ILE A 157 -2.93 4.10 -2.43
CA ILE A 157 -2.68 4.77 -1.16
C ILE A 157 -3.36 4.05 0.01
N PHE A 158 -4.64 3.67 -0.14
CA PHE A 158 -5.45 3.22 0.99
C PHE A 158 -5.75 1.72 1.02
N GLY A 159 -5.41 0.95 -0.02
CA GLY A 159 -5.76 -0.47 -0.13
C GLY A 159 -5.29 -1.27 1.07
N SER A 160 -4.01 -1.18 1.41
CA SER A 160 -3.42 -1.84 2.58
C SER A 160 -4.03 -1.35 3.90
N ALA A 161 -4.25 -0.04 4.05
CA ALA A 161 -4.87 0.54 5.24
C ALA A 161 -6.32 0.04 5.43
N LYS A 162 -7.11 -0.03 4.35
CA LYS A 162 -8.47 -0.57 4.38
C LYS A 162 -8.48 -2.04 4.77
N ASP A 163 -7.56 -2.85 4.25
CA ASP A 163 -7.48 -4.27 4.59
C ASP A 163 -7.14 -4.49 6.07
N ILE A 164 -6.20 -3.70 6.60
CA ILE A 164 -5.85 -3.70 8.03
C ILE A 164 -7.07 -3.31 8.87
N LEU A 165 -7.72 -2.19 8.54
CA LEU A 165 -8.89 -1.72 9.27
C LEU A 165 -10.06 -2.72 9.21
N ARG A 166 -10.31 -3.33 8.04
CA ARG A 166 -11.33 -4.36 7.87
C ARG A 166 -11.06 -5.56 8.75
N TYR A 167 -9.81 -6.02 8.80
CA TYR A 167 -9.40 -7.10 9.70
C TYR A 167 -9.67 -6.72 11.17
N LEU A 168 -9.24 -5.54 11.61
CA LEU A 168 -9.45 -5.06 12.98
C LEU A 168 -10.94 -4.93 13.32
N LEU A 169 -11.77 -4.50 12.37
CA LEU A 169 -13.22 -4.37 12.52
C LEU A 169 -13.96 -5.73 12.52
N GLN A 170 -13.34 -6.81 12.08
CA GLN A 170 -13.92 -8.16 12.15
C GLN A 170 -13.51 -8.91 13.43
N GLN A 171 -12.38 -8.57 14.04
CA GLN A 171 -11.92 -9.22 15.26
C GLN A 171 -12.75 -8.78 16.48
N ASN A 172 -13.34 -9.73 17.20
CA ASN A 172 -14.03 -9.49 18.48
C ASN A 172 -13.10 -9.60 19.70
N ASP A 173 -11.96 -10.26 19.55
CA ASP A 173 -11.03 -10.56 20.64
C ASP A 173 -9.75 -9.72 20.54
N LEU A 174 -9.55 -8.83 21.52
CA LEU A 174 -8.40 -7.95 21.63
C LEU A 174 -7.08 -8.71 21.83
N THR A 175 -7.12 -9.96 22.30
CA THR A 175 -5.92 -10.77 22.52
C THR A 175 -5.25 -11.19 21.20
N ARG A 176 -6.03 -11.41 20.14
CA ARG A 176 -5.53 -11.75 18.80
C ARG A 176 -4.89 -10.57 18.07
N LEU A 177 -5.17 -9.34 18.50
CA LEU A 177 -4.58 -8.13 17.93
C LEU A 177 -3.10 -7.98 18.29
N SER A 178 -2.65 -8.59 19.39
CA SER A 178 -1.25 -8.58 19.81
C SER A 178 -0.33 -9.30 18.81
N TYR A 179 -0.83 -10.35 18.15
CA TYR A 179 -0.13 -11.08 17.10
C TYR A 179 -0.06 -10.29 15.79
N PHE A 180 -1.04 -9.42 15.51
CA PHE A 180 -1.03 -8.55 14.33
C PHE A 180 0.07 -7.48 14.38
N SER A 181 0.64 -7.21 15.56
CA SER A 181 1.77 -6.28 15.68
C SER A 181 3.12 -6.90 15.27
N SER A 182 3.16 -8.16 14.80
CA SER A 182 4.41 -8.83 14.45
C SER A 182 4.90 -8.47 13.03
N LYS A 183 5.86 -7.55 12.98
CA LYS A 183 6.88 -7.26 11.95
C LYS A 183 6.48 -7.01 10.47
N ASP A 184 5.33 -7.45 9.97
CA ASP A 184 5.00 -7.39 8.52
C ASP A 184 3.62 -6.81 8.19
N SER A 185 2.90 -6.29 9.19
CA SER A 185 1.45 -6.01 9.06
C SER A 185 1.09 -4.60 8.56
N GLY A 186 2.04 -3.85 8.00
CA GLY A 186 1.77 -2.54 7.38
C GLY A 186 1.28 -1.42 8.32
N ALA A 187 1.06 -1.70 9.61
CA ALA A 187 0.63 -0.74 10.62
C ALA A 187 1.08 -1.14 12.04
N HIS A 188 1.15 -0.14 12.92
CA HIS A 188 1.39 -0.30 14.35
C HIS A 188 0.11 -0.06 15.15
N LEU A 189 -0.14 -0.92 16.15
CA LEU A 189 -1.33 -0.84 17.00
C LEU A 189 -0.96 -0.36 18.40
N TYR A 190 -1.70 0.62 18.90
CA TYR A 190 -1.59 1.11 20.28
C TYR A 190 -2.93 0.91 21.00
N LEU A 191 -2.91 -0.01 21.96
CA LEU A 191 -4.11 -0.41 22.71
C LEU A 191 -4.41 0.58 23.84
N GLY A 192 -5.68 0.60 24.28
CA GLY A 192 -6.11 1.47 25.37
C GLY A 192 -6.02 2.95 25.03
N ALA A 193 -6.18 3.28 23.74
CA ALA A 193 -6.16 4.65 23.28
C ALA A 193 -7.37 5.42 23.82
N GLN A 194 -7.15 6.64 24.27
CA GLN A 194 -8.16 7.55 24.82
C GLN A 194 -7.85 8.98 24.42
N ILE A 195 -8.86 9.84 24.46
CA ILE A 195 -8.71 11.27 24.16
C ILE A 195 -8.87 12.05 25.47
N PRO A 196 -7.78 12.27 26.24
CA PRO A 196 -7.84 12.96 27.51
C PRO A 196 -8.16 14.46 27.40
N GLN A 197 -7.83 15.10 26.28
CA GLN A 197 -7.96 16.55 26.13
C GLN A 197 -8.23 16.94 24.68
N ILE A 198 -9.10 17.94 24.50
CA ILE A 198 -9.30 18.68 23.26
C ILE A 198 -8.95 20.14 23.55
N PHE A 199 -8.23 20.80 22.65
CA PHE A 199 -7.82 22.18 22.78
C PHE A 199 -7.71 22.86 21.42
N ILE A 200 -7.60 24.18 21.43
CA ILE A 200 -7.37 24.98 20.23
C ILE A 200 -5.92 25.48 20.29
N ASN A 201 -5.16 25.23 19.23
CA ASN A 201 -3.77 25.65 19.13
C ASN A 201 -3.69 27.17 18.83
N GLU A 202 -2.49 27.75 18.92
CA GLU A 202 -2.21 29.17 18.64
C GLU A 202 -2.61 29.60 17.22
N ARG A 203 -2.74 28.64 16.30
CA ARG A 203 -3.22 28.84 14.92
C ARG A 203 -4.74 28.78 14.77
N ASN A 204 -5.50 28.72 15.87
CA ASN A 204 -6.94 28.51 15.91
C ASN A 204 -7.40 27.18 15.27
N GLU A 205 -6.53 26.17 15.29
CA GLU A 205 -6.83 24.82 14.81
C GLU A 205 -7.26 23.93 15.98
N LEU A 206 -8.30 23.10 15.77
CA LEU A 206 -8.77 22.15 16.77
C LEU A 206 -7.83 20.95 16.82
N GLU A 207 -7.20 20.76 17.98
CA GLU A 207 -6.30 19.65 18.25
C GLU A 207 -6.81 18.84 19.45
N ALA A 208 -6.39 17.59 19.50
CA ALA A 208 -6.68 16.68 20.59
C ALA A 208 -5.40 15.95 21.01
N THR A 209 -5.29 15.64 22.29
CA THR A 209 -4.27 14.72 22.78
C THR A 209 -4.85 13.32 22.78
N VAL A 210 -4.12 12.36 22.21
CA VAL A 210 -4.46 10.93 22.27
C VAL A 210 -3.42 10.24 23.14
N SER A 211 -3.85 9.63 24.24
CA SER A 211 -3.02 8.81 25.13
C SER A 211 -3.25 7.33 24.89
N PHE A 212 -2.23 6.49 24.99
CA PHE A 212 -2.35 5.05 24.77
C PHE A 212 -1.40 4.25 25.68
N ALA A 213 -1.52 2.92 25.68
CA ALA A 213 -0.64 2.06 26.45
C ALA A 213 0.75 1.96 25.79
N SER A 214 1.82 2.05 26.59
CA SER A 214 3.19 1.94 26.08
C SER A 214 3.43 0.58 25.43
N PRO A 215 4.06 0.54 24.24
CA PRO A 215 4.45 -0.72 23.60
C PRO A 215 5.33 -1.57 24.53
N LEU A 216 5.17 -2.89 24.47
CA LEU A 216 5.92 -3.82 25.33
C LEU A 216 7.45 -3.69 25.19
N GLN A 217 7.91 -3.31 23.99
CA GLN A 217 9.32 -3.09 23.67
C GLN A 217 9.90 -1.87 24.40
N VAL A 218 9.06 -0.87 24.67
CA VAL A 218 9.43 0.40 25.32
C VAL A 218 9.24 0.30 26.83
N ARG A 219 8.21 -0.42 27.28
CA ARG A 219 7.86 -0.55 28.71
C ARG A 219 9.00 -1.06 29.59
N LYS A 220 9.89 -1.91 29.05
CA LYS A 220 11.02 -2.49 29.77
C LYS A 220 12.28 -1.61 29.76
N LYS A 221 12.29 -0.51 29.01
CA LYS A 221 13.47 0.33 28.79
C LYS A 221 13.54 1.48 29.79
N ALA A 222 14.77 1.87 30.14
CA ALA A 222 15.01 3.08 30.90
C ALA A 222 14.59 4.31 30.09
N SER A 223 14.19 5.39 30.76
CA SER A 223 13.54 6.52 30.11
C SER A 223 14.36 7.17 28.98
N ASN A 224 15.69 7.26 29.12
CA ASN A 224 16.56 7.76 28.05
C ASN A 224 16.60 6.84 26.81
N GLU A 225 16.51 5.53 27.02
CA GLU A 225 16.39 4.57 25.92
C GLU A 225 15.01 4.61 25.27
N GLN A 226 13.96 4.94 26.03
CA GLN A 226 12.62 5.16 25.46
C GLN A 226 12.62 6.37 24.53
N CYS A 227 13.26 7.49 24.93
CA CYS A 227 13.41 8.67 24.07
C CYS A 227 14.09 8.30 22.75
N ARG A 228 15.26 7.64 22.83
CA ARG A 228 16.01 7.20 21.64
C ARG A 228 15.16 6.28 20.76
N TRP A 229 14.47 5.32 21.36
CA TRP A 229 13.61 4.40 20.61
C TRP A 229 12.51 5.13 19.84
N TRP A 230 11.83 6.10 20.45
CA TRP A 230 10.79 6.88 19.77
C TRP A 230 11.36 7.77 18.67
N GLN A 231 12.55 8.36 18.88
CA GLN A 231 13.25 9.18 17.88
C GLN A 231 13.71 8.34 16.68
N ASP A 232 14.27 7.16 16.92
CA ASP A 232 14.78 6.28 15.87
C ASP A 232 13.65 5.52 15.15
N SER A 233 12.47 5.42 15.78
CA SER A 233 11.32 4.77 15.17
C SER A 233 10.57 5.73 14.24
N ASN A 234 10.32 5.30 12.99
CA ASN A 234 9.43 5.97 12.03
C ASN A 234 7.94 5.84 12.40
N ARG A 235 7.62 5.82 13.69
CA ARG A 235 6.27 5.61 14.25
C ARG A 235 5.70 6.94 14.67
N LEU A 236 4.41 7.15 14.39
CA LEU A 236 3.67 8.36 14.78
C LEU A 236 4.40 9.64 14.36
N GLU A 237 4.96 9.66 13.15
CA GLU A 237 5.67 10.82 12.60
C GLU A 237 4.74 12.01 12.44
N GLU A 238 5.28 13.22 12.55
CA GLU A 238 4.51 14.44 12.32
C GLU A 238 3.99 14.47 10.87
N GLY A 239 2.71 14.77 10.72
CA GLY A 239 1.98 14.69 9.46
C GLY A 239 1.49 13.29 9.09
N SER A 240 1.79 12.24 9.87
CA SER A 240 1.28 10.90 9.55
C SER A 240 -0.22 10.78 9.82
N LEU A 241 -0.89 9.98 9.00
CA LEU A 241 -2.29 9.59 9.15
C LEU A 241 -2.37 8.44 10.15
N VAL A 242 -3.21 8.60 11.16
CA VAL A 242 -3.55 7.58 12.14
C VAL A 242 -5.06 7.40 12.18
N CYS A 243 -5.52 6.23 12.59
CA CYS A 243 -6.94 5.93 12.74
C CYS A 243 -7.25 5.56 14.19
N PHE A 244 -8.22 6.22 14.80
CA PHE A 244 -8.73 5.84 16.12
C PHE A 244 -9.97 4.97 15.94
N LEU A 245 -9.86 3.71 16.35
CA LEU A 245 -10.94 2.73 16.32
C LEU A 245 -11.56 2.59 17.70
N THR A 246 -12.88 2.64 17.77
CA THR A 246 -13.62 2.39 19.01
C THR A 246 -14.79 1.44 18.77
N SER A 247 -15.17 0.74 19.83
CA SER A 247 -16.35 -0.13 19.87
C SER A 247 -17.24 0.32 21.02
N GLN A 248 -18.39 0.91 20.70
CA GLN A 248 -19.38 1.30 21.71
C GLN A 248 -20.60 0.38 21.59
N GLU A 249 -20.82 -0.44 22.62
CA GLU A 249 -21.97 -1.34 22.84
C GLU A 249 -22.18 -2.40 21.73
N THR A 250 -22.37 -1.98 20.49
CA THR A 250 -22.53 -2.82 19.28
C THR A 250 -22.03 -2.15 17.99
N HIS A 251 -21.81 -0.84 17.99
CA HIS A 251 -21.37 -0.08 16.82
C HIS A 251 -19.88 0.22 16.90
N ARG A 252 -19.13 -0.31 15.93
CA ARG A 252 -17.74 0.07 15.72
C ARG A 252 -17.72 1.39 14.97
N ARG A 253 -16.87 2.31 15.42
CA ARG A 253 -16.67 3.61 14.78
C ARG A 253 -15.18 3.85 14.61
N LEU A 254 -14.86 4.66 13.62
CA LEU A 254 -13.50 5.06 13.33
C LEU A 254 -13.45 6.54 12.98
N ILE A 255 -12.31 7.15 13.26
CA ILE A 255 -12.03 8.54 12.90
C ILE A 255 -10.57 8.63 12.46
N PHE A 256 -10.33 9.35 11.37
CA PHE A 256 -8.98 9.59 10.87
C PHE A 256 -8.42 10.88 11.45
N LEU A 257 -7.20 10.79 11.95
CA LEU A 257 -6.50 11.86 12.62
C LEU A 257 -5.13 12.04 11.97
N GLU A 258 -4.61 13.26 11.95
CA GLU A 258 -3.26 13.56 11.49
C GLU A 258 -2.42 13.94 12.71
N VAL A 259 -1.24 13.33 12.86
CA VAL A 259 -0.32 13.65 13.95
C VAL A 259 0.26 15.04 13.72
N THR A 260 0.12 15.94 14.70
CA THR A 260 0.68 17.29 14.60
C THR A 260 1.97 17.45 15.38
N VAL A 261 2.09 16.77 16.53
CA VAL A 261 3.27 16.86 17.40
C VAL A 261 3.65 15.49 17.92
N LYS A 262 4.91 15.11 17.67
CA LYS A 262 5.55 13.91 18.23
C LYS A 262 6.62 14.33 19.24
N ASN A 263 6.23 14.46 20.51
CA ASN A 263 7.20 14.80 21.55
C ASN A 263 7.86 13.55 22.16
N ALA A 264 9.03 13.20 21.65
CA ALA A 264 9.86 12.11 22.15
C ALA A 264 10.88 12.54 23.22
N SER A 265 10.93 13.82 23.60
CA SER A 265 11.89 14.34 24.60
C SER A 265 11.24 14.54 25.98
N LYS A 266 12.09 14.63 27.01
CA LYS A 266 11.69 14.98 28.39
C LYS A 266 11.62 16.49 28.65
N ASP A 267 11.75 17.32 27.62
CA ASP A 267 11.97 18.75 27.84
C ASP A 267 10.77 19.40 28.55
N ARG A 268 11.09 19.99 29.71
CA ARG A 268 10.14 20.61 30.64
C ARG A 268 9.56 21.93 30.14
N ALA A 269 9.97 22.42 28.97
CA ALA A 269 9.51 23.69 28.40
C ALA A 269 8.07 23.62 27.85
N HIS A 270 7.56 22.42 27.56
CA HIS A 270 6.22 22.21 27.00
C HIS A 270 5.36 21.28 27.88
N GLN A 271 5.34 21.52 29.20
CA GLN A 271 4.60 20.70 30.18
C GLN A 271 3.09 20.53 29.92
N ASN A 272 2.51 21.34 29.03
CA ASN A 272 1.09 21.28 28.67
C ASN A 272 0.80 20.62 27.31
N LYS A 273 1.83 20.09 26.62
CA LYS A 273 1.69 19.42 25.32
C LYS A 273 2.02 17.93 25.49
N SER A 274 1.34 17.07 24.75
CA SER A 274 1.46 15.60 24.82
C SER A 274 2.93 15.14 24.86
N SER A 275 3.25 14.10 25.62
CA SER A 275 4.60 13.52 25.68
C SER A 275 4.56 11.99 25.59
N LEU A 276 5.45 11.41 24.79
CA LEU A 276 5.62 9.98 24.61
C LEU A 276 6.50 9.35 25.71
N VAL A 277 7.28 10.16 26.42
CA VAL A 277 8.18 9.69 27.47
C VAL A 277 7.90 10.46 28.76
N SER A 278 7.04 9.89 29.59
CA SER A 278 6.68 10.44 30.88
C SER A 278 6.76 9.37 31.97
N ASP A 279 7.32 9.74 33.11
CA ASP A 279 7.40 8.86 34.28
C ASP A 279 6.06 8.80 35.05
N ARG A 280 5.14 9.75 34.78
CA ARG A 280 3.88 9.92 35.53
C ARG A 280 2.60 9.69 34.72
N PHE A 281 2.67 9.82 33.41
CA PHE A 281 1.50 9.74 32.53
C PHE A 281 1.74 8.73 31.42
N SER A 282 0.65 8.16 30.90
CA SER A 282 0.69 7.32 29.69
C SER A 282 1.23 8.11 28.49
N PRO A 283 1.95 7.45 27.57
CA PRO A 283 2.46 8.10 26.37
C PRO A 283 1.30 8.69 25.57
N SER A 284 1.54 9.88 25.04
CA SER A 284 0.54 10.64 24.31
C SER A 284 1.13 11.40 23.13
N ILE A 285 0.28 11.64 22.13
CA ILE A 285 0.57 12.44 20.94
C ILE A 285 -0.49 13.52 20.77
N THR A 286 -0.16 14.59 20.06
CA THR A 286 -1.14 15.58 19.62
C THR A 286 -1.54 15.29 18.18
N VAL A 287 -2.84 15.36 17.93
CA VAL A 287 -3.43 15.09 16.63
C VAL A 287 -4.47 16.14 16.29
N LYS A 288 -4.77 16.29 14.99
CA LYS A 288 -5.91 17.05 14.48
C LYS A 288 -6.79 16.12 13.62
N LEU A 289 -7.99 16.57 13.29
CA LEU A 289 -8.86 15.83 12.36
C LEU A 289 -8.26 15.83 10.95
N ALA A 290 -8.19 14.66 10.30
CA ALA A 290 -7.68 14.54 8.93
C ALA A 290 -8.68 15.10 7.90
N ALA A 291 -9.99 15.01 8.19
CA ALA A 291 -11.05 15.70 7.48
C ALA A 291 -11.89 16.51 8.48
N CYS A 292 -12.17 17.78 8.20
CA CYS A 292 -13.01 18.57 9.09
C CYS A 292 -14.49 18.39 8.72
N LEU A 293 -15.01 17.19 8.92
CA LEU A 293 -16.43 16.87 8.70
C LEU A 293 -17.23 17.04 10.01
N GLN A 294 -18.48 17.47 9.89
CA GLN A 294 -19.35 17.67 11.06
C GLN A 294 -19.53 16.38 11.87
N GLN A 295 -19.67 15.22 11.20
CA GLN A 295 -19.81 13.94 11.90
C GLN A 295 -18.53 13.56 12.68
N GLU A 296 -17.36 13.86 12.13
CA GLU A 296 -16.07 13.58 12.78
C GLU A 296 -15.84 14.46 14.00
N LEU A 297 -16.23 15.75 13.92
CA LEU A 297 -16.21 16.66 15.08
C LEU A 297 -17.12 16.17 16.22
N ILE A 298 -18.34 15.74 15.89
CA ILE A 298 -19.28 15.20 16.88
C ILE A 298 -18.70 13.92 17.50
N LEU A 299 -18.12 13.03 16.68
CA LEU A 299 -17.51 11.80 17.16
C LEU A 299 -16.32 12.09 18.09
N LEU A 300 -15.44 13.03 17.73
CA LEU A 300 -14.32 13.46 18.56
C LEU A 300 -14.80 13.99 19.92
N GLY A 301 -15.84 14.83 19.92
CA GLY A 301 -16.48 15.31 21.15
C GLY A 301 -17.05 14.18 22.01
N GLN A 302 -17.72 13.20 21.39
CA GLN A 302 -18.25 12.03 22.09
C GLN A 302 -17.14 11.16 22.72
N LEU A 303 -16.04 10.95 21.99
CA LEU A 303 -14.88 10.19 22.48
C LEU A 303 -14.27 10.85 23.72
N TYR A 304 -14.14 12.18 23.70
CA TYR A 304 -13.67 12.97 24.84
C TYR A 304 -14.64 12.94 26.03
N SER A 305 -15.91 13.29 25.82
CA SER A 305 -16.90 13.39 26.91
C SER A 305 -17.18 12.05 27.59
N LYS A 306 -17.24 10.95 26.84
CA LYS A 306 -17.51 9.61 27.37
C LYS A 306 -16.24 8.85 27.78
N LYS A 307 -15.04 9.43 27.57
CA LYS A 307 -13.73 8.78 27.81
C LYS A 307 -13.64 7.37 27.23
N VAL A 308 -14.13 7.23 26.00
CA VAL A 308 -14.22 5.91 25.36
C VAL A 308 -12.83 5.39 25.06
N THR A 309 -12.58 4.14 25.42
CA THR A 309 -11.35 3.45 25.07
C THR A 309 -11.40 2.91 23.64
N GLY A 310 -10.24 2.87 23.01
CA GLY A 310 -10.10 2.41 21.64
C GLY A 310 -8.72 1.87 21.33
N ILE A 311 -8.46 1.73 20.04
CA ILE A 311 -7.18 1.32 19.47
C ILE A 311 -6.76 2.41 18.51
N LEU A 312 -5.55 2.91 18.68
CA LEU A 312 -4.93 3.80 17.72
C LEU A 312 -4.11 2.96 16.73
N VAL A 313 -4.35 3.16 15.45
CA VAL A 313 -3.68 2.49 14.34
C VAL A 313 -2.82 3.50 13.61
N ASP A 314 -1.54 3.23 13.52
CA ASP A 314 -0.56 4.06 12.80
C ASP A 314 -0.14 3.34 11.53
N PHE A 315 -0.47 3.91 10.38
CA PHE A 315 -0.16 3.32 9.08
C PHE A 315 1.27 3.67 8.66
N HIS A 316 1.97 2.72 8.03
CA HIS A 316 3.34 2.97 7.58
C HIS A 316 3.42 4.11 6.54
N GLY A 317 3.87 5.29 6.97
CA GLY A 317 4.25 6.39 6.07
C GLY A 317 3.13 7.05 5.29
N LEU A 318 1.85 6.84 5.66
CA LEU A 318 0.74 7.58 5.04
C LEU A 318 0.75 9.01 5.55
N ILE A 319 1.12 9.97 4.70
CA ILE A 319 1.18 11.40 5.04
C ILE A 319 0.18 12.14 4.15
N PRO A 320 -0.96 12.63 4.66
CA PRO A 320 -1.99 13.28 3.84
C PRO A 320 -1.49 14.42 2.96
N ALA A 321 -0.49 15.16 3.42
CA ALA A 321 0.11 16.25 2.67
C ALA A 321 0.76 15.81 1.34
N THR A 322 1.16 14.54 1.19
CA THR A 322 1.84 14.06 -0.03
C THR A 322 0.87 13.67 -1.15
N PHE A 323 -0.37 13.28 -0.80
CA PHE A 323 -1.34 12.78 -1.79
C PHE A 323 -2.66 13.54 -1.85
N ALA A 324 -3.11 14.14 -0.75
CA ALA A 324 -4.42 14.80 -0.71
C ALA A 324 -4.52 15.98 -1.70
N PRO A 325 -3.49 16.83 -1.90
CA PRO A 325 -3.54 17.89 -2.91
C PRO A 325 -3.71 17.34 -4.33
N ILE A 326 -3.03 16.24 -4.65
CA ILE A 326 -3.07 15.60 -5.97
C ILE A 326 -4.49 15.06 -6.23
N LEU A 327 -5.04 14.30 -5.29
CA LEU A 327 -6.39 13.76 -5.41
C LEU A 327 -7.45 14.87 -5.50
N LYS A 328 -7.33 15.94 -4.69
CA LYS A 328 -8.23 17.11 -4.76
C LYS A 328 -8.18 17.82 -6.11
N ASN A 329 -7.01 17.88 -6.73
CA ASN A 329 -6.88 18.48 -8.06
C ASN A 329 -7.55 17.60 -9.12
N LEU A 330 -7.37 16.28 -9.08
CA LEU A 330 -8.06 15.36 -9.99
C LEU A 330 -9.58 15.46 -9.88
N GLN A 331 -10.12 15.70 -8.67
CA GLN A 331 -11.56 15.89 -8.45
C GLN A 331 -12.14 17.19 -9.01
N ARG A 332 -11.29 18.17 -9.34
CA ARG A 332 -11.70 19.51 -9.80
C ARG A 332 -11.66 19.68 -11.33
N ILE A 333 -10.98 18.79 -12.04
CA ILE A 333 -10.84 18.82 -13.51
C ILE A 333 -12.11 18.29 -14.14
#